data_AF-A0A9J9GEP8-F1
#
_entry.id   AF-A0A9J9GEP8-F1
#
_cell.length_a   1.000
_cell.length_b   1.000
_cell.length_c   1.000
_cell.angle_alpha   90.00
_cell.angle_beta   90.00
_cell.angle_gamma   90.00
#
_symmetry.space_group_name_H-M   'P 1'
#
loop_
_entity.id
_entity.type
_entity.pdbx_description
1 polymer ?
#
loop_
_entity_poly.entity_id
_entity_poly.type
_entity_poly.pdbx_seq_one_letter_code
_entity_poly.pdbx_strand_id
1 'polypeptide(L)'
;MMKEFKGTAGPWTWDEEGLGSKFYLVFGREYPWDMTSNANRNLIAAAPELLDSLQEMVDIVKKNSYPCPDKPNSNYARAEAAEGVIAKALGK
;
A
#
# COMPACT_ATOMS: atom_id res chain seq x y z
N MET A 1 12.31 7.75 -19.45
CA MET A 1 12.72 8.64 -18.35
C MET A 1 11.73 8.41 -17.22
N MET A 2 12.16 7.82 -16.09
CA MET A 2 11.28 7.64 -14.93
C MET A 2 10.88 9.03 -14.42
N LYS A 3 9.59 9.33 -14.41
CA LYS A 3 9.10 10.54 -13.73
C LYS A 3 9.41 10.37 -12.25
N GLU A 4 10.07 11.38 -11.69
CA GLU A 4 10.30 11.50 -10.26
C GLU A 4 8.95 11.30 -9.53
N PHE A 5 8.90 10.42 -8.53
CA PHE A 5 7.69 10.16 -7.76
C PHE A 5 7.34 11.43 -6.97
N LYS A 6 6.40 12.21 -7.50
CA LYS A 6 5.85 13.40 -6.84
C LYS A 6 4.68 13.00 -5.95
N GLY A 7 4.95 12.10 -5.00
CA GLY A 7 3.93 11.62 -4.06
C GLY A 7 3.18 12.81 -3.47
N THR A 8 1.88 12.87 -3.72
CA THR A 8 1.01 13.78 -2.98
C THR A 8 1.10 13.37 -1.51
N ALA A 9 1.15 14.32 -0.59
CA ALA A 9 0.93 13.95 0.80
C ALA A 9 -0.48 13.37 0.86
N GLY A 10 -0.60 12.08 1.22
CA GLY A 10 -1.88 11.45 1.50
C GLY A 10 -2.68 12.29 2.51
N PRO A 11 -3.98 12.02 2.72
CA PRO A 11 -4.87 12.86 3.53
C PRO A 11 -4.51 12.85 5.04
N TRP A 12 -3.37 12.28 5.40
CA TRP A 12 -2.95 11.99 6.76
C TRP A 12 -2.14 13.15 7.33
N THR A 13 -2.59 13.65 8.46
CA THR A 13 -1.92 14.65 9.29
C THR A 13 -1.54 14.03 10.63
N TRP A 14 -0.34 14.34 11.09
CA TRP A 14 0.11 14.00 12.44
C TRP A 14 0.05 15.24 13.31
N ASP A 15 -0.59 15.12 14.47
CA ASP A 15 -0.60 16.16 15.48
C ASP A 15 -0.20 15.59 16.85
N GLU A 16 -0.44 16.39 17.88
CA GLU A 16 -0.18 15.98 19.24
C GLU A 16 -1.03 14.78 19.68
N GLU A 17 -2.16 14.46 19.06
CA GLU A 17 -3.05 13.38 19.50
C GLU A 17 -2.78 12.06 18.77
N GLY A 18 -2.39 12.11 17.49
CA GLY A 18 -2.07 10.90 16.71
C GLY A 18 -1.92 11.09 15.21
N LEU A 19 -1.94 9.97 14.46
CA LEU A 19 -2.08 9.98 13.00
C LEU A 19 -3.56 9.95 12.69
N GLY A 20 -4.02 10.92 11.93
CA GLY A 20 -5.40 10.99 11.48
C GLY A 20 -5.52 11.69 10.14
N SER A 21 -6.75 11.86 9.70
CA SER A 21 -7.14 12.85 8.71
C SER A 21 -8.18 13.76 9.35
N LYS A 22 -8.68 14.75 8.59
CA LYS A 22 -9.83 15.57 9.02
C LYS A 22 -11.04 14.74 9.47
N PHE A 23 -11.17 13.50 9.01
CA PHE A 23 -12.37 12.67 9.21
C PHE A 23 -12.16 11.41 10.05
N TYR A 24 -10.91 10.94 10.22
CA TYR A 24 -10.63 9.64 10.83
C TYR A 24 -9.33 9.65 11.63
N LEU A 25 -9.33 9.10 12.84
CA LEU A 25 -8.11 8.76 13.60
C LEU A 25 -7.63 7.36 13.21
N VAL A 26 -6.36 7.22 12.84
CA VAL A 26 -5.73 5.94 12.45
C VAL A 26 -5.07 5.28 13.66
N PHE A 27 -4.32 6.03 14.48
CA PHE A 27 -3.81 5.61 15.79
C PHE A 27 -3.34 6.82 16.62
N GLY A 28 -3.58 6.79 17.94
CA GLY A 28 -3.23 7.86 18.88
C GLY A 28 -2.03 7.55 19.79
N ARG A 29 -1.61 8.50 20.62
CA ARG A 29 -0.50 8.32 21.61
C ARG A 29 -0.67 7.12 22.55
N GLU A 30 -1.90 6.64 22.74
CA GLU A 30 -2.21 5.50 23.59
C GLU A 30 -1.92 4.14 22.93
N TYR A 31 -1.60 4.12 21.62
CA TYR A 31 -1.24 2.88 20.92
C TYR A 31 0.19 2.42 21.27
N PRO A 32 0.49 1.12 21.15
CA PRO A 32 1.81 0.57 21.41
C PRO A 32 2.92 1.34 20.69
N TRP A 33 4.03 1.59 21.38
CA TRP A 33 5.17 2.38 20.86
C TRP A 33 5.62 1.95 19.46
N ASP A 34 5.59 0.65 19.16
CA ASP A 34 5.98 0.10 17.87
C ASP A 34 5.11 0.64 16.71
N MET A 35 3.81 0.82 16.93
CA MET A 35 2.87 1.42 15.96
C MET A 35 3.15 2.91 15.75
N THR A 36 3.69 3.58 16.76
CA THR A 36 4.07 4.99 16.69
C THR A 36 5.50 5.21 16.17
N SER A 37 6.22 4.17 15.73
CA SER A 37 7.56 4.32 15.16
C SER A 37 7.53 5.13 13.85
N ASN A 38 8.60 5.89 13.57
CA ASN A 38 8.71 6.69 12.34
C ASN A 38 8.56 5.84 11.06
N ALA A 39 9.03 4.58 11.08
CA ALA A 39 8.89 3.66 9.96
C ALA A 39 7.42 3.34 9.66
N ASN A 40 6.65 2.98 10.70
CA ASN A 40 5.22 2.71 10.56
C ASN A 40 4.43 3.95 10.16
N ARG A 41 4.81 5.13 10.68
CA ARG A 41 4.22 6.42 10.26
C ARG A 41 4.39 6.64 8.76
N ASN A 42 5.61 6.53 8.25
CA ASN A 42 5.90 6.76 6.83
C ASN A 42 5.18 5.75 5.93
N LEU A 43 5.12 4.48 6.35
CA LEU A 43 4.43 3.42 5.61
C LEU A 43 2.93 3.68 5.50
N ILE A 44 2.28 4.07 6.61
CA ILE A 44 0.83 4.32 6.63
C ILE A 44 0.49 5.60 5.85
N ALA A 45 1.32 6.64 5.99
CA ALA A 45 1.15 7.87 5.23
C ALA A 45 1.19 7.63 3.71
N ALA A 46 2.07 6.75 3.24
CA ALA A 46 2.21 6.38 1.83
C ALA A 46 1.25 5.27 1.37
N ALA A 47 0.43 4.70 2.26
CA ALA A 47 -0.39 3.53 1.95
C ALA A 47 -1.34 3.73 0.76
N PRO A 48 -2.00 4.89 0.55
CA PRO A 48 -2.82 5.14 -0.63
C PRO A 48 -2.01 5.05 -1.93
N GLU A 49 -0.89 5.78 -2.03
CA GLU A 49 -0.06 5.80 -3.23
C GLU A 49 0.64 4.45 -3.48
N LEU A 50 1.00 3.74 -2.41
CA LEU A 50 1.55 2.38 -2.50
C LEU A 50 0.50 1.40 -3.04
N LEU A 51 -0.77 1.53 -2.63
CA LEU A 51 -1.86 0.70 -3.14
C LEU A 51 -2.13 0.97 -4.62
N ASP A 52 -2.15 2.24 -5.04
CA ASP A 52 -2.31 2.62 -6.45
C ASP A 52 -1.16 2.10 -7.31
N SER A 53 0.08 2.29 -6.85
CA SER A 53 1.27 1.79 -7.55
C SER A 53 1.28 0.27 -7.65
N LEU A 54 0.83 -0.44 -6.61
CA LEU A 54 0.76 -1.90 -6.60
C LEU A 54 -0.30 -2.41 -7.58
N GLN A 55 -1.47 -1.77 -7.65
CA GLN A 55 -2.52 -2.07 -8.63
C GLN A 55 -1.99 -1.90 -10.07
N GLU A 56 -1.34 -0.78 -10.38
CA GLU A 56 -0.76 -0.54 -11.71
C GLU A 56 0.30 -1.61 -12.06
N MET A 57 1.18 -1.95 -11.11
CA MET A 57 2.19 -2.98 -11.32
C MET A 57 1.56 -4.35 -11.60
N VAL A 58 0.53 -4.73 -10.85
CA VAL A 58 -0.20 -5.99 -11.06
C VAL A 58 -0.83 -6.04 -12.45
N ASP A 59 -1.50 -4.96 -12.87
CA ASP A 59 -2.12 -4.86 -14.19
C ASP A 59 -1.08 -5.00 -15.31
N ILE A 60 0.05 -4.30 -15.20
CA ILE A 60 1.16 -4.40 -16.16
C ILE A 60 1.71 -5.82 -16.20
N VAL A 61 1.98 -6.43 -15.05
CA VAL A 61 2.56 -7.78 -14.98
C VAL A 61 1.60 -8.79 -15.60
N LYS A 62 0.32 -8.78 -15.24
CA LYS A 62 -0.66 -9.73 -15.79
C LYS A 62 -0.88 -9.55 -17.28
N LYS A 63 -0.91 -8.31 -17.78
CA LYS A 63 -1.03 -8.03 -19.22
C LYS A 63 0.15 -8.55 -20.03
N ASN A 64 1.35 -8.56 -19.45
CA ASN A 64 2.59 -8.91 -20.14
C ASN A 64 3.15 -10.29 -19.75
N SER A 65 2.41 -11.09 -18.96
CA SER A 65 2.83 -12.41 -18.51
C SER A 65 1.81 -13.46 -18.92
N TYR A 66 2.30 -14.63 -19.33
CA TYR A 66 1.43 -15.77 -19.60
C TYR A 66 1.09 -16.52 -18.31
N PRO A 67 -0.17 -16.98 -18.14
CA PRO A 67 -0.52 -17.87 -17.04
C PRO A 67 0.35 -19.12 -17.03
N CYS A 68 1.00 -19.40 -15.90
CA CYS A 68 1.87 -20.57 -15.70
C CYS A 68 1.44 -21.31 -14.42
N PRO A 69 0.32 -22.05 -14.45
CA PRO A 69 -0.28 -22.64 -13.24
C PRO A 69 0.62 -23.68 -12.55
N ASP A 70 1.57 -24.26 -13.27
CA ASP A 70 2.58 -25.20 -12.77
C ASP A 70 3.77 -24.51 -12.08
N LYS A 71 3.84 -23.16 -12.12
CA LYS A 71 4.98 -22.38 -11.62
C LYS A 71 4.52 -21.36 -10.57
N PRO A 72 4.45 -21.76 -9.29
CA PRO A 72 3.94 -20.90 -8.20
C PRO A 72 4.81 -19.66 -7.93
N ASN A 73 6.06 -19.65 -8.40
CA ASN A 73 6.98 -18.51 -8.28
C ASN A 73 7.10 -17.69 -9.57
N SER A 74 6.24 -17.93 -10.57
CA SER A 74 6.21 -17.11 -11.78
C SER A 74 5.73 -15.69 -11.49
N ASN A 75 6.10 -14.75 -12.36
CA ASN A 75 5.59 -13.38 -12.29
C ASN A 75 4.05 -13.32 -12.30
N TYR A 76 3.39 -14.16 -13.09
CA TYR A 76 1.93 -14.28 -13.12
C TYR A 76 1.37 -14.73 -11.76
N ALA A 77 1.87 -15.84 -11.21
CA ALA A 77 1.41 -16.36 -9.92
C ALA A 77 1.64 -15.37 -8.77
N ARG A 78 2.74 -14.61 -8.79
CA ARG A 78 3.00 -13.55 -7.81
C ARG A 78 2.08 -12.34 -7.99
N ALA A 79 1.68 -12.02 -9.22
CA ALA A 79 0.68 -10.98 -9.48
C ALA A 79 -0.71 -11.40 -8.98
N GLU A 80 -1.11 -12.66 -9.15
CA GLU A 80 -2.36 -13.19 -8.57
C GLU A 80 -2.35 -13.16 -7.04
N ALA A 81 -1.22 -13.53 -6.42
CA ALA A 81 -1.07 -13.40 -4.98
C ALA A 81 -1.19 -11.93 -4.51
N ALA A 82 -0.63 -10.99 -5.27
CA ALA A 82 -0.76 -9.56 -5.00
C ALA A 82 -2.22 -9.08 -5.16
N GLU A 83 -2.98 -9.55 -6.16
CA GLU A 83 -4.41 -9.26 -6.29
C GLU A 83 -5.20 -9.65 -5.05
N GLY A 84 -4.89 -10.80 -4.44
CA GLY A 84 -5.54 -11.22 -3.20
C GLY A 84 -5.30 -10.25 -2.03
N VAL A 85 -4.08 -9.73 -1.90
CA VAL A 85 -3.74 -8.75 -0.85
C VAL A 85 -4.35 -7.37 -1.15
N ILE A 86 -4.39 -6.97 -2.43
CA ILE A 86 -5.07 -5.74 -2.88
C ILE A 86 -6.58 -5.83 -2.60
N ALA A 87 -7.22 -6.95 -2.92
CA ALA A 87 -8.65 -7.17 -2.65
C ALA A 87 -8.96 -6.98 -1.17
N LYS A 88 -8.16 -7.62 -0.29
CA LYS A 88 -8.26 -7.45 1.16
C LYS A 88 -8.06 -5.98 1.58
N ALA A 89 -7.09 -5.28 1.01
CA ALA A 89 -6.83 -3.86 1.31
C ALA A 89 -8.00 -2.95 0.86
N LEU A 90 -8.70 -3.30 -0.20
CA LEU A 90 -9.90 -2.64 -0.70
C LEU A 90 -11.20 -3.10 0.00
N GLY A 91 -11.12 -4.02 0.97
CA GLY A 91 -12.27 -4.56 1.68
C GLY A 91 -13.16 -5.51 0.85
N LYS A 92 -12.56 -6.24 -0.10
CA LYS A 92 -13.23 -7.21 -0.97
C LYS A 92 -12.84 -8.65 -0.63
#